data_AF-A0A0G3BKT0-F1
#
_entry.id   AF-A0A0G3BKT0-F1
#
_cell.length_a   1.000
_cell.length_b   1.000
_cell.length_c   1.000
_cell.angle_alpha   90.00
_cell.angle_beta   90.00
_cell.angle_gamma   90.00
#
_symmetry.space_group_name_H-M   'P 1'
#
loop_
_entity.id
_entity.type
_entity.pdbx_description
1 polymer ?
#
loop_
_entity_poly.entity_id
_entity_poly.type
_entity_poly.pdbx_seq_one_letter_code
_entity_poly.pdbx_strand_id
1 'polypeptide(L)'
;MSKTTRRTFDAAFKLQVVKMIREQGLSVGQVCRDMSLVDSAVRRWVAQYDEEQAGGSGIGRPLTPEQQRIRQLEAELRQAKSDNELLKKVSAFFARELK
;
A
#
# COMPACT_ATOMS: atom_id res chain seq x y z
N MET A 1 19.67 -27.43 3.54
CA MET A 1 18.92 -26.17 3.78
C MET A 1 17.62 -26.25 2.98
N SER A 2 16.51 -26.67 3.59
CA SER A 2 15.21 -26.72 2.90
C SER A 2 14.69 -25.31 2.66
N LYS A 3 14.27 -24.99 1.43
CA LYS A 3 13.75 -23.68 1.05
C LYS A 3 12.36 -23.51 1.68
N THR A 4 12.25 -22.81 2.81
CA THR A 4 10.94 -22.53 3.43
C THR A 4 10.14 -21.59 2.53
N THR A 5 9.06 -22.11 1.95
CA THR A 5 8.11 -21.30 1.17
C THR A 5 7.41 -20.32 2.09
N ARG A 6 7.59 -19.02 1.83
CA ARG A 6 7.01 -17.94 2.62
C ARG A 6 5.50 -17.87 2.33
N ARG A 7 4.66 -18.00 3.36
CA ARG A 7 3.21 -17.77 3.24
C ARG A 7 2.95 -16.32 2.82
N THR A 8 2.09 -16.14 1.82
CA THR A 8 1.63 -14.84 1.35
C THR A 8 0.18 -14.64 1.75
N PHE A 9 -0.14 -13.45 2.25
CA PHE A 9 -1.51 -13.06 2.60
C PHE A 9 -1.89 -11.83 1.77
N ASP A 10 -3.14 -11.79 1.33
CA ASP A 10 -3.69 -10.62 0.64
C ASP A 10 -3.90 -9.44 1.62
N ALA A 11 -4.23 -8.26 1.07
CA ALA A 11 -4.43 -7.07 1.87
C ALA A 11 -5.69 -7.14 2.74
N ALA A 12 -6.75 -7.78 2.24
CA ALA A 12 -8.04 -7.89 2.92
C ALA A 12 -7.92 -8.72 4.21
N PHE A 13 -7.25 -9.87 4.13
CA PHE A 13 -6.97 -10.73 5.28
C PHE A 13 -6.13 -10.01 6.33
N LYS A 14 -5.05 -9.34 5.90
CA LYS A 14 -4.20 -8.57 6.82
C LYS A 14 -4.99 -7.45 7.50
N LEU A 15 -5.84 -6.74 6.75
CA LEU A 15 -6.69 -5.69 7.29
C LEU A 15 -7.67 -6.25 8.33
N GLN A 16 -8.30 -7.40 8.06
CA GLN A 16 -9.17 -8.07 9.03
C GLN A 16 -8.42 -8.41 10.33
N VAL A 17 -7.22 -8.99 10.23
CA VAL A 17 -6.37 -9.31 11.38
C VAL A 17 -6.05 -8.06 12.20
N VAL A 18 -5.72 -6.95 11.55
CA VAL A 18 -5.41 -5.70 12.27
C VAL A 18 -6.66 -5.10 12.90
N LYS A 19 -7.81 -5.13 12.24
CA LYS A 19 -9.09 -4.67 12.81
C LYS A 19 -9.50 -5.47 14.04
N MET A 20 -9.25 -6.78 14.06
CA MET A 20 -9.44 -7.60 15.26
C MET A 20 -8.62 -7.09 16.46
N ILE A 21 -7.40 -6.61 16.22
CA ILE A 21 -6.52 -6.11 17.29
C ILE A 21 -6.92 -4.68 17.70
N ARG A 22 -7.13 -3.80 16.72
CA ARG A 22 -7.35 -2.36 16.95
C ARG A 22 -8.79 -2.01 17.32
N GLU A 23 -9.77 -2.64 16.66
CA GLU A 23 -11.19 -2.33 16.84
C GLU A 23 -11.85 -3.25 17.87
N GLN A 24 -11.46 -4.53 17.92
CA GLN A 24 -12.06 -5.52 18.84
C GLN A 24 -11.23 -5.73 20.12
N GLY A 25 -10.06 -5.09 20.22
CA GLY A 25 -9.21 -5.13 21.43
C GLY A 25 -8.52 -6.48 21.69
N LEU A 26 -8.47 -7.37 20.70
CA LEU A 26 -7.78 -8.66 20.86
C LEU A 26 -6.26 -8.46 20.95
N SER A 27 -5.62 -9.24 21.82
CA SER A 27 -4.15 -9.20 21.91
C SER A 27 -3.50 -9.84 20.68
N VAL A 28 -2.35 -9.30 20.26
CA VAL A 28 -1.54 -9.88 19.16
C VAL A 28 -1.27 -11.37 19.40
N GLY A 29 -0.93 -11.75 20.64
CA GLY A 29 -0.63 -13.13 20.99
C GLY A 29 -1.85 -14.07 20.94
N GLN A 30 -3.05 -13.57 21.19
CA GLN A 30 -4.28 -14.35 21.00
C GLN A 30 -4.53 -14.58 19.50
N VAL A 31 -4.53 -13.52 18.69
CA VAL A 31 -4.77 -13.61 17.24
C VAL A 31 -3.74 -14.50 16.55
N CYS A 32 -2.47 -14.43 16.97
CA CYS A 32 -1.42 -15.29 16.43
C CYS A 32 -1.65 -16.77 16.71
N ARG A 33 -2.14 -17.11 17.91
CA ARG A 33 -2.46 -18.50 18.28
C ARG A 33 -3.67 -19.00 17.50
N ASP A 34 -4.75 -18.21 17.49
CA ASP A 34 -6.03 -18.61 16.89
C ASP A 34 -5.92 -18.77 15.36
N MET A 35 -5.12 -17.92 14.71
CA MET A 35 -4.97 -17.91 13.24
C MET A 35 -3.67 -18.55 12.74
N SER A 36 -2.85 -19.14 13.64
CA SER A 36 -1.54 -19.71 13.30
C SER A 36 -0.66 -18.72 12.50
N LEU A 37 -0.51 -17.51 13.04
CA LEU A 37 0.28 -16.42 12.47
C LEU A 37 1.56 -16.18 13.29
N VAL A 38 2.54 -15.56 12.64
CA VAL A 38 3.81 -15.19 13.30
C VAL A 38 3.65 -13.79 13.90
N ASP A 39 3.95 -13.65 15.19
CA ASP A 39 3.81 -12.39 15.96
C ASP A 39 4.51 -11.21 15.27
N SER A 40 5.74 -11.40 14.77
CA SER A 40 6.48 -10.36 14.07
C SER A 40 5.79 -9.86 12.78
N ALA A 41 5.09 -10.76 12.07
CA ALA A 41 4.34 -10.38 10.87
C ALA A 41 3.10 -9.56 11.26
N VAL A 42 2.38 -9.99 12.29
CA VAL A 42 1.17 -9.29 12.77
C VAL A 42 1.52 -7.90 13.30
N ARG A 43 2.58 -7.77 14.11
CA ARG A 43 3.06 -6.45 14.58
C ARG A 43 3.40 -5.50 13.44
N ARG A 44 4.03 -6.02 12.37
CA ARG A 44 4.33 -5.23 11.19
C ARG A 44 3.06 -4.74 10.48
N TRP A 45 2.03 -5.58 10.38
CA TRP A 45 0.75 -5.17 9.78
C TRP A 45 0.03 -4.13 10.62
N VAL A 46 0.07 -4.27 11.95
CA VAL A 46 -0.49 -3.27 12.88
C VAL A 46 0.22 -1.92 12.72
N ALA A 47 1.56 -1.91 12.74
CA ALA A 47 2.33 -0.67 12.55
C ALA A 47 2.03 -0.01 11.20
N GLN A 48 1.96 -0.80 10.13
CA GLN A 48 1.59 -0.31 8.80
C GLN A 48 0.18 0.32 8.81
N TYR A 49 -0.80 -0.35 9.41
CA TYR A 49 -2.16 0.18 9.51
C TYR A 49 -2.21 1.51 10.28
N ASP A 50 -1.50 1.61 11.40
CA ASP A 50 -1.47 2.84 12.19
C ASP A 50 -0.85 4.01 11.40
N GLU A 51 0.22 3.74 10.63
CA GLU A 51 0.79 4.74 9.72
C GLU A 51 -0.20 5.17 8.63
N GLU A 52 -0.92 4.22 8.02
CA GLU A 52 -1.94 4.53 7.01
C GLU A 52 -3.11 5.34 7.60
N GLN A 53 -3.54 5.03 8.82
CA GLN A 53 -4.57 5.81 9.54
C GLN A 53 -4.09 7.22 9.90
N ALA A 54 -2.79 7.41 10.09
CA ALA A 54 -2.18 8.73 10.27
C ALA A 54 -1.98 9.50 8.95
N GLY A 55 -2.43 8.96 7.81
CA GLY A 55 -2.26 9.57 6.49
C GLY A 55 -0.87 9.36 5.88
N GLY A 56 -0.04 8.51 6.49
CA GLY A 56 1.25 8.10 5.94
C GLY A 56 1.09 7.09 4.80
N SER A 57 2.10 6.97 3.95
CA SER A 57 2.08 6.01 2.85
C SER A 57 2.13 4.53 3.28
N GLY A 58 2.46 4.28 4.56
CA GLY A 58 2.64 2.95 5.14
C GLY A 58 3.86 2.19 4.60
N ILE A 59 4.15 1.05 5.22
CA ILE A 59 5.25 0.17 4.81
C ILE A 59 4.78 -0.82 3.72
N GLY A 60 4.93 -0.45 2.45
CA GLY A 60 4.83 -1.40 1.32
C GLY A 60 3.52 -1.30 0.52
N ARG A 61 2.73 -2.39 0.47
CA ARG A 61 1.45 -2.43 -0.26
C ARG A 61 0.32 -2.00 0.68
N PRO A 62 -0.48 -0.98 0.33
CA PRO A 62 -1.48 -0.45 1.26
C PRO A 62 -2.50 -1.47 1.72
N LEU A 63 -2.81 -1.46 3.01
CA LEU A 63 -3.81 -2.33 3.63
C LEU A 63 -5.21 -1.76 3.51
N THR A 64 -5.35 -0.46 3.71
CA THR A 64 -6.64 0.24 3.71
C THR A 64 -7.09 0.56 2.28
N PRO A 65 -8.40 0.43 1.97
CA PRO A 65 -8.93 0.80 0.65
C PRO A 65 -8.67 2.26 0.28
N GLU A 66 -8.71 3.14 1.27
CA GLU A 66 -8.42 4.56 1.11
C GLU A 66 -6.97 4.77 0.65
N GLN A 67 -5.99 4.19 1.34
CA GLN A 67 -4.60 4.33 0.95
C GLN A 67 -4.29 3.63 -0.38
N GLN A 68 -5.00 2.54 -0.71
CA GLN A 68 -4.94 1.94 -2.05
C GLN A 68 -5.41 2.93 -3.12
N ARG A 69 -6.51 3.64 -2.86
CA ARG A 69 -7.05 4.65 -3.78
C ARG A 69 -6.12 5.85 -3.91
N ILE A 70 -5.55 6.35 -2.82
CA ILE A 70 -4.57 7.44 -2.83
C ILE A 70 -3.40 7.07 -3.74
N ARG A 71 -2.82 5.89 -3.55
CA ARG A 71 -1.70 5.42 -4.36
C ARG A 71 -2.05 5.28 -5.84
N GLN A 72 -3.26 4.82 -6.15
CA GLN A 72 -3.74 4.76 -7.54
C GLN A 72 -3.82 6.16 -8.16
N LEU A 73 -4.43 7.11 -7.45
CA LEU A 73 -4.57 8.48 -7.93
C LEU A 73 -3.22 9.18 -8.11
N GLU A 74 -2.27 8.97 -7.20
CA GLU A 74 -0.91 9.48 -7.35
C GLU A 74 -0.20 8.94 -8.59
N ALA A 75 -0.45 7.67 -8.95
CA ALA A 75 0.11 7.06 -10.15
C ALA A 75 -0.53 7.65 -11.42
N GLU A 76 -1.86 7.80 -11.44
CA GLU A 76 -2.59 8.43 -12.55
C GLU A 76 -2.15 9.89 -12.76
N LEU A 77 -2.00 10.64 -11.67
CA LEU A 77 -1.55 12.03 -11.71
C LEU A 77 -0.11 12.15 -12.23
N ARG A 78 0.78 11.23 -11.84
CA ARG A 78 2.16 11.18 -12.36
C ARG A 78 2.19 10.89 -13.86
N GLN A 79 1.35 9.96 -14.32
CA GLN A 79 1.23 9.65 -15.74
C GLN A 79 0.73 10.87 -16.51
N ALA A 80 -0.36 11.49 -16.07
CA ALA A 80 -0.93 12.67 -16.70
C ALA A 80 0.06 13.85 -16.77
N LYS A 81 0.87 14.07 -15.72
CA LYS A 81 1.93 15.09 -15.73
C LYS A 81 3.00 14.78 -16.76
N SER A 82 3.44 13.53 -16.84
CA SER A 82 4.45 13.10 -17.81
C SER A 82 3.96 13.27 -19.25
N ASP A 83 2.71 12.89 -19.52
CA ASP A 83 2.07 13.05 -20.82
C ASP A 83 1.93 14.55 -21.18
N ASN A 84 1.54 15.38 -20.21
CA ASN A 84 1.45 16.83 -20.42
C ASN A 84 2.81 17.45 -20.75
N GLU A 85 3.89 17.03 -20.07
CA GLU A 85 5.25 17.47 -20.39
C GLU A 85 5.69 17.04 -21.79
N LEU A 86 5.38 15.81 -22.18
CA LEU A 86 5.66 15.32 -23.53
C LEU A 86 4.91 16.16 -24.57
N LEU A 87 3.61 16.38 -24.39
CA LEU A 87 2.80 17.19 -25.29
C LEU A 87 3.35 18.62 -25.42
N LYS A 88 3.77 19.23 -24.30
CA LYS A 88 4.41 20.57 -24.32
C LYS A 88 5.69 20.58 -25.14
N LYS A 89 6.56 19.57 -24.98
CA LYS A 89 7.81 19.44 -25.76
C LYS A 89 7.53 19.27 -27.25
N VAL A 90 6.54 18.44 -27.58
CA VAL A 90 6.11 18.19 -28.96
C VAL A 90 5.54 19.47 -29.59
N SER A 91 4.64 20.17 -28.90
CA SER A 91 4.09 21.46 -29.36
C SER A 91 5.18 22.52 -29.56
N ALA A 92 6.15 22.60 -28.65
CA ALA A 92 7.27 23.53 -28.78
C ALA A 92 8.19 23.18 -29.96
N PHE A 93 8.41 21.89 -30.25
CA PHE A 93 9.14 21.43 -31.42
C PHE A 93 8.42 21.85 -32.71
N PHE A 94 7.12 21.56 -32.83
CA PHE A 94 6.34 21.95 -34.01
C PHE A 94 6.27 23.46 -34.21
N ALA A 95 6.13 24.25 -33.14
CA ALA A 95 6.14 25.71 -33.22
C ALA A 95 7.49 26.29 -33.72
N ARG A 96 8.60 25.55 -33.56
CA ARG A 96 9.92 25.93 -34.08
C ARG A 96 10.10 25.54 -35.54
N GLU A 97 9.61 24.37 -35.95
CA GLU A 97 9.70 23.88 -37.34
C GLU A 97 8.78 24.64 -38.31
N LEU A 98 7.63 25.14 -37.83
CA LEU A 98 6.67 25.91 -38.64
C LEU A 98 7.05 27.39 -38.84
N LYS A 99 8.25 27.80 -38.42
CA LYS A 99 8.73 29.17 -38.45
C LYS A 99 9.96 29.30 -39.33
#